data_AF-A0A2V7MNX4-F1
#
_entry.id   AF-A0A2V7MNX4-F1
#
_cell.length_a   1.000
_cell.length_b   1.000
_cell.length_c   1.000
_cell.angle_alpha   90.00
_cell.angle_beta   90.00
_cell.angle_gamma   90.00
#
_symmetry.space_group_name_H-M   'P 1'
#
loop_
_entity.id
_entity.type
_entity.pdbx_description
1 polymer ?
#
loop_
_entity_poly.entity_id
_entity_poly.type
_entity_poly.pdbx_seq_one_letter_code
_entity_poly.pdbx_strand_id
1 'polypeptide(L)'
;MHRILRLCVAAFPLAVAAGCYHATVDTGLTPSTVVVQKSWASGWLFGLVPPSTVETAAKCPHGAAKVETQHSFLNMFVQWLTGSIYTPMSIKVTCAQAGRASVAPTTPTIDVGANATPEQIRDALDRAARLSFRSGEAVYVEY
;
A
#
# COMPACT_ATOMS: atom_id res chain seq x y z
N MET A 1 -7.44 45.29 -15.74
CA MET A 1 -6.25 44.41 -15.76
C MET A 1 -5.72 44.06 -14.36
N HIS A 2 -5.51 45.01 -13.43
CA HIS A 2 -5.00 44.70 -12.08
C HIS A 2 -5.88 43.78 -11.22
N ARG A 3 -7.21 43.86 -11.33
CA ARG A 3 -8.14 43.01 -10.57
C ARG A 3 -8.07 41.53 -10.97
N ILE A 4 -7.99 41.28 -12.28
CA ILE A 4 -7.83 39.94 -12.86
C ILE A 4 -6.44 39.38 -12.53
N LEU A 5 -5.40 40.19 -12.64
CA LEU A 5 -4.03 39.80 -12.27
C LEU A 5 -3.92 39.42 -10.78
N ARG A 6 -4.55 40.18 -9.88
CA ARG A 6 -4.60 39.86 -8.43
C ARG A 6 -5.34 38.57 -8.13
N LEU A 7 -6.45 38.30 -8.84
CA LEU A 7 -7.22 37.07 -8.71
C LEU A 7 -6.42 35.85 -9.20
N CYS A 8 -5.72 35.96 -10.32
CA CYS A 8 -4.85 34.88 -10.82
C CYS A 8 -3.68 34.59 -9.88
N VAL A 9 -3.04 35.63 -9.32
CA VAL A 9 -1.95 35.48 -8.35
C VAL A 9 -2.39 34.81 -7.05
N ALA A 10 -3.63 35.04 -6.61
CA ALA A 10 -4.17 34.39 -5.40
C ALA A 10 -4.68 32.96 -5.67
N ALA A 11 -5.26 32.70 -6.84
CA ALA A 11 -5.83 31.39 -7.19
C ALA A 11 -4.78 30.34 -7.59
N PHE A 12 -3.68 30.77 -8.22
CA PHE A 12 -2.61 29.88 -8.66
C PHE A 12 -1.95 29.06 -7.53
N PRO A 13 -1.52 29.64 -6.40
CA PRO A 13 -0.94 28.85 -5.31
C PRO A 13 -1.94 27.87 -4.69
N LEU A 14 -3.25 28.21 -4.64
CA LEU A 14 -4.29 27.27 -4.20
C LEU A 14 -4.43 26.07 -5.14
N ALA A 15 -4.32 26.29 -6.45
CA ALA A 15 -4.39 25.22 -7.44
C ALA A 15 -3.16 24.29 -7.40
N VAL A 16 -1.96 24.84 -7.17
CA VAL A 16 -0.71 24.05 -7.06
C VAL A 16 -0.67 23.24 -5.75
N ALA A 17 -1.29 23.75 -4.67
CA ALA A 17 -1.40 23.03 -3.41
C ALA A 17 -2.35 21.81 -3.46
N ALA A 18 -3.14 21.64 -4.53
CA ALA A 18 -4.08 20.53 -4.68
C ALA A 18 -3.44 19.19 -5.13
N GLY A 19 -2.11 19.10 -5.18
CA GLY A 19 -1.41 17.86 -5.51
C GLY A 19 -1.57 16.76 -4.44
N CYS A 20 -1.58 15.49 -4.86
CA CYS A 20 -1.55 14.35 -3.94
C CYS A 20 -0.13 14.20 -3.33
N TYR A 21 0.13 14.90 -2.22
CA TYR A 21 1.41 14.80 -1.49
C TYR A 21 1.51 13.58 -0.56
N HIS A 22 0.43 12.81 -0.42
CA HIS A 22 0.39 11.57 0.32
C HIS A 22 -0.39 10.52 -0.48
N ALA A 23 0.23 9.37 -0.70
CA ALA A 23 -0.36 8.22 -1.37
C ALA A 23 -0.25 7.00 -0.45
N THR A 24 -1.34 6.27 -0.33
CA THR A 24 -1.41 5.05 0.48
C THR A 24 -1.91 3.91 -0.40
N VAL A 25 -1.18 2.81 -0.40
CA VAL A 25 -1.60 1.54 -0.99
C VAL A 25 -1.79 0.55 0.15
N ASP A 26 -3.02 0.09 0.33
CA ASP A 26 -3.38 -0.97 1.28
C ASP A 26 -3.63 -2.26 0.50
N THR A 27 -3.02 -3.35 0.94
CA THR A 27 -3.13 -4.66 0.28
C THR A 27 -4.21 -5.55 0.91
N GLY A 28 -4.83 -5.11 2.01
CA GLY A 28 -5.76 -5.91 2.81
C GLY A 28 -5.09 -6.95 3.70
N LEU A 29 -3.75 -7.05 3.70
CA LEU A 29 -3.00 -7.93 4.60
C LEU A 29 -2.90 -7.29 6.00
N THR A 30 -2.96 -8.12 7.04
CA THR A 30 -2.76 -7.66 8.43
C THR A 30 -1.37 -7.05 8.60
N PRO A 31 -1.26 -5.77 9.02
CA PRO A 31 0.04 -5.13 9.25
C PRO A 31 0.78 -5.78 10.41
N SER A 32 2.09 -5.98 10.26
CA SER A 32 3.00 -6.38 11.34
C SER A 32 3.66 -5.17 11.98
N THR A 33 4.49 -5.41 13.01
CA THR A 33 5.36 -4.39 13.63
C THR A 33 6.61 -4.08 12.80
N VAL A 34 6.88 -4.84 11.74
CA VAL A 34 8.08 -4.66 10.90
C VAL A 34 7.82 -3.58 9.85
N VAL A 35 8.66 -2.55 9.84
CA VAL A 35 8.56 -1.41 8.93
C VAL A 35 9.88 -1.20 8.19
N VAL A 36 9.79 -1.06 6.87
CA VAL A 36 10.90 -0.67 6.00
C VAL A 36 10.66 0.77 5.56
N GLN A 37 11.57 1.67 5.96
CA GLN A 37 11.43 3.09 5.68
C GLN A 37 12.60 3.62 4.86
N LYS A 38 12.27 4.49 3.90
CA LYS A 38 13.20 5.30 3.11
C LYS A 38 12.72 6.74 3.17
N SER A 39 13.23 7.49 4.14
CA SER A 39 12.82 8.87 4.42
C SER A 39 13.11 9.85 3.28
N TRP A 40 14.10 9.54 2.44
CA TRP A 40 14.57 10.39 1.36
C TRP A 40 14.79 9.57 0.07
N ALA A 41 13.72 9.40 -0.67
CA ALA A 41 13.68 8.78 -1.99
C ALA A 41 13.76 9.88 -3.06
N SER A 42 14.72 9.75 -3.98
CA SER A 42 15.07 10.81 -4.93
C SER A 42 14.29 10.67 -6.25
N GLY A 43 13.23 11.45 -6.43
CA GLY A 43 12.59 11.65 -7.73
C GLY A 43 13.20 12.84 -8.48
N TRP A 44 13.05 12.88 -9.80
CA TRP A 44 13.53 14.00 -10.63
C TRP A 44 12.52 14.44 -11.67
N LEU A 45 12.67 15.69 -12.11
CA LEU A 45 11.90 16.29 -13.21
C LEU A 45 10.39 16.14 -12.96
N PHE A 46 9.91 16.71 -11.85
CA PHE A 46 8.52 16.60 -11.43
C PHE A 46 8.03 15.15 -11.23
N GLY A 47 8.93 14.24 -10.86
CA GLY A 47 8.62 12.82 -10.65
C GLY A 47 8.59 11.97 -11.92
N LEU A 48 9.00 12.50 -13.08
CA LEU A 48 9.15 11.73 -14.32
C LEU A 48 10.19 10.61 -14.15
N VAL A 49 11.28 10.90 -13.44
CA VAL A 49 12.25 9.88 -13.06
C VAL A 49 11.90 9.40 -11.64
N PRO A 50 11.45 8.16 -11.48
CA PRO A 50 11.06 7.63 -10.18
C PRO A 50 12.28 7.43 -9.28
N PRO A 51 12.08 7.38 -7.95
CA PRO A 51 13.13 6.99 -7.04
C PRO A 51 13.54 5.53 -7.22
N SER A 52 14.74 5.19 -6.74
CA SER A 52 15.19 3.79 -6.73
C SER A 52 14.28 2.90 -5.89
N THR A 53 14.03 1.70 -6.41
CA THR A 53 13.17 0.67 -5.85
C THR A 53 13.47 0.42 -4.36
N VAL A 54 12.40 0.30 -3.57
CA VAL A 54 12.50 -0.20 -2.21
C VAL A 54 12.34 -1.71 -2.28
N GLU A 55 13.37 -2.46 -1.90
CA GLU A 55 13.41 -3.93 -1.94
C GLU A 55 12.50 -4.56 -0.89
N THR A 56 11.18 -4.42 -1.08
CA THR A 56 10.17 -4.94 -0.15
C THR A 56 10.12 -6.46 -0.18
N ALA A 57 10.34 -7.10 -1.33
CA ALA A 57 10.35 -8.55 -1.45
C ALA A 57 11.44 -9.22 -0.59
N ALA A 58 12.62 -8.60 -0.52
CA ALA A 58 13.73 -9.12 0.29
C ALA A 58 13.55 -8.86 1.79
N LYS A 59 12.82 -7.79 2.16
CA LYS A 59 12.71 -7.33 3.56
C LYS A 59 11.38 -7.70 4.23
N CYS A 60 10.35 -7.98 3.46
CA CYS A 60 9.03 -8.40 3.91
C CYS A 60 8.73 -9.80 3.36
N PRO A 61 9.10 -10.89 4.06
CA PRO A 61 8.96 -12.26 3.56
C PRO A 61 7.50 -12.66 3.30
N HIS A 62 6.54 -11.99 3.95
CA HIS A 62 5.10 -12.21 3.79
C HIS A 62 4.42 -11.12 2.94
N GLY A 63 5.20 -10.29 2.24
CA GLY A 63 4.69 -9.18 1.43
C GLY A 63 4.50 -7.89 2.24
N ALA A 64 4.17 -6.81 1.51
CA ALA A 64 3.87 -5.51 2.10
C ALA A 64 2.38 -5.43 2.44
N ALA A 65 2.04 -5.10 3.68
CA ALA A 65 0.66 -4.84 4.08
C ALA A 65 0.18 -3.46 3.63
N LYS A 66 1.04 -2.45 3.85
CA LYS A 66 0.73 -1.05 3.55
C LYS A 66 1.96 -0.33 3.01
N VAL A 67 1.79 0.43 1.95
CA VAL A 67 2.83 1.31 1.39
C VAL A 67 2.34 2.75 1.47
N GLU A 68 3.09 3.60 2.16
CA GLU A 68 2.80 5.02 2.36
C GLU A 68 3.91 5.82 1.69
N THR A 69 3.57 6.64 0.70
CA THR A 69 4.49 7.60 0.06
C THR A 69 4.03 9.00 0.38
N GLN A 70 4.91 9.83 0.92
CA GLN A 70 4.57 11.18 1.35
C GLN A 70 5.67 12.21 1.11
N HIS A 71 5.27 13.45 0.85
CA HIS A 71 6.17 14.60 0.88
C HIS A 71 6.09 15.28 2.24
N SER A 72 7.17 15.18 3.02
CA SER A 72 7.30 15.96 4.25
C SER A 72 7.43 17.46 3.92
N PHE A 73 7.26 18.32 4.92
CA PHE A 73 7.54 19.75 4.77
C PHE A 73 8.95 20.01 4.21
N LEU A 74 9.96 19.29 4.72
CA LEU A 74 11.34 19.45 4.25
C LEU A 74 11.51 18.97 2.80
N ASN A 75 10.82 17.90 2.42
CA ASN A 75 10.82 17.40 1.05
C ASN A 75 10.24 18.45 0.09
N MET A 76 9.09 19.03 0.45
CA MET A 76 8.45 20.09 -0.34
C MET A 76 9.30 21.35 -0.41
N PHE A 77 9.97 21.70 0.70
CA PHE A 77 10.87 22.85 0.73
C PHE A 77 12.04 22.68 -0.23
N VAL A 78 12.69 21.51 -0.23
CA VAL A 78 13.77 21.21 -1.18
C VAL A 78 13.25 21.15 -2.62
N GLN A 79 12.08 20.56 -2.84
CA GLN A 79 11.43 20.57 -4.14
C GLN A 79 11.21 22.01 -4.64
N TRP A 80 10.74 22.90 -3.77
CA TRP A 80 10.53 24.30 -4.11
C TRP A 80 11.86 25.02 -4.44
N LEU A 81 12.89 24.84 -3.61
CA LEU A 81 14.22 25.44 -3.84
C LEU A 81 14.86 24.99 -5.16
N THR A 82 14.57 23.77 -5.59
CA THR A 82 15.11 23.20 -6.83
C THR A 82 14.20 23.38 -8.04
N GLY A 83 13.10 24.13 -7.90
CA GLY A 83 12.14 24.33 -9.00
C GLY A 83 11.52 23.02 -9.49
N SER A 84 11.38 22.02 -8.62
CA SER A 84 10.92 20.65 -8.90
C SER A 84 11.80 19.82 -9.84
N ILE A 85 13.03 20.27 -10.13
CA ILE A 85 14.04 19.41 -10.78
C ILE A 85 14.35 18.21 -9.87
N TYR A 86 14.42 18.46 -8.56
CA TYR A 86 14.58 17.43 -7.55
C TYR A 86 13.30 17.31 -6.72
N THR A 87 12.77 16.10 -6.60
CA THR A 87 11.46 15.84 -5.99
C THR A 87 11.60 14.77 -4.91
N PRO A 88 12.23 15.10 -3.77
CA PRO A 88 12.41 14.13 -2.71
C PRO A 88 11.07 13.72 -2.09
N MET A 89 10.95 12.47 -1.67
CA MET A 89 9.77 11.93 -0.98
C MET A 89 10.18 10.92 0.10
N SER A 90 9.27 10.58 1.00
CA SER A 90 9.45 9.56 2.03
C SER A 90 8.56 8.36 1.69
N ILE A 91 9.15 7.17 1.69
CA ILE A 91 8.44 5.90 1.46
C ILE A 91 8.52 5.09 2.74
N LYS A 92 7.37 4.63 3.22
CA LYS A 92 7.26 3.75 4.38
C LYS A 92 6.44 2.53 3.97
N VAL A 93 6.99 1.35 4.24
CA VAL A 93 6.36 0.07 3.96
C VAL A 93 6.19 -0.66 5.27
N THR A 94 4.96 -0.99 5.62
CA THR A 94 4.66 -1.87 6.74
C THR A 94 4.54 -3.29 6.18
N CYS A 95 5.36 -4.22 6.66
CA CYS A 95 5.30 -5.62 6.21
C CYS A 95 4.03 -6.30 6.74
N ALA A 96 3.54 -7.31 6.02
CA ALA A 96 2.45 -8.15 6.48
C ALA A 96 2.90 -9.11 7.58
N GLN A 97 1.97 -9.45 8.47
CA GLN A 97 2.18 -10.48 9.47
C GLN A 97 2.26 -11.87 8.81
N ALA A 98 3.06 -12.76 9.38
CA ALA A 98 3.14 -14.15 8.94
C ALA A 98 1.78 -14.86 9.01
N GLY A 99 1.50 -15.70 8.02
CA GLY A 99 0.46 -16.72 8.11
C GLY A 99 -0.91 -16.41 7.48
N ARG A 100 -1.10 -15.33 6.72
CA ARG A 100 -2.40 -15.04 6.08
C ARG A 100 -2.26 -14.42 4.69
N ALA A 101 -3.03 -14.93 3.72
CA ALA A 101 -3.35 -14.16 2.51
C ALA A 101 -4.42 -13.11 2.85
N SER A 102 -4.64 -12.12 1.98
CA SER A 102 -5.70 -11.12 2.17
C SER A 102 -7.06 -11.82 2.00
N VAL A 103 -7.71 -12.14 3.11
CA VAL A 103 -9.07 -12.72 3.10
C VAL A 103 -10.05 -11.59 3.33
N ALA A 104 -10.97 -11.37 2.38
CA ALA A 104 -12.04 -10.40 2.60
C ALA A 104 -12.90 -10.86 3.79
N PRO A 105 -13.42 -9.96 4.65
CA PRO A 105 -14.21 -10.35 5.82
C PRO A 105 -15.45 -11.20 5.50
N THR A 106 -15.94 -11.12 4.26
CA THR A 106 -17.10 -11.87 3.76
C THR A 106 -16.74 -13.19 3.10
N THR A 107 -15.45 -13.53 3.00
CA THR A 107 -15.00 -14.78 2.36
C THR A 107 -15.50 -15.97 3.18
N PRO A 108 -16.16 -16.96 2.56
CA PRO A 108 -16.56 -18.18 3.26
C PRO A 108 -15.34 -18.92 3.81
N THR A 109 -15.36 -19.22 5.12
CA THR A 109 -14.29 -19.95 5.81
C THR A 109 -14.83 -21.25 6.41
N ILE A 110 -14.10 -22.35 6.21
CA ILE A 110 -14.33 -23.64 6.87
C ILE A 110 -13.26 -23.81 7.94
N ASP A 111 -13.67 -23.77 9.20
CA ASP A 111 -12.80 -24.10 10.34
C ASP A 111 -12.78 -25.63 10.54
N VAL A 112 -11.58 -26.21 10.50
CA VAL A 112 -11.34 -27.65 10.71
C VAL A 112 -10.94 -27.94 12.18
N GLY A 113 -10.48 -26.91 12.90
CA GLY A 113 -10.00 -26.99 14.27
C GLY A 113 -8.55 -27.48 14.42
N ALA A 114 -7.86 -26.96 15.45
CA ALA A 114 -6.42 -27.14 15.70
C ALA A 114 -5.92 -28.59 15.88
N ASN A 115 -6.82 -29.55 16.08
CA ASN A 115 -6.49 -30.96 16.31
C ASN A 115 -7.19 -31.89 15.29
N ALA A 116 -7.48 -31.38 14.10
CA ALA A 116 -8.15 -32.15 13.06
C ALA A 116 -7.33 -33.37 12.62
N THR A 117 -8.01 -34.50 12.40
CA THR A 117 -7.39 -35.67 11.78
C THR A 117 -7.13 -35.43 10.28
N PRO A 118 -6.20 -36.16 9.65
CA PRO A 118 -5.96 -36.06 8.21
C PRO A 118 -7.23 -36.26 7.37
N GLU A 119 -8.15 -37.10 7.82
CA GLU A 119 -9.45 -37.34 7.17
C GLU A 119 -10.36 -36.11 7.24
N GLN A 120 -10.40 -35.45 8.41
CA GLN A 120 -11.19 -34.22 8.60
C GLN A 120 -10.66 -33.07 7.73
N ILE A 121 -9.34 -32.97 7.58
CA ILE A 121 -8.70 -31.97 6.70
C ILE A 121 -9.05 -32.24 5.23
N ARG A 122 -8.97 -33.49 4.77
CA ARG A 122 -9.30 -33.87 3.39
C ARG A 122 -10.77 -33.57 3.06
N ASP A 123 -11.67 -33.91 3.96
CA ASP A 123 -13.10 -33.64 3.81
C ASP A 123 -13.40 -32.12 3.81
N ALA A 124 -12.70 -31.34 4.65
CA ALA A 124 -12.80 -29.88 4.63
C ALA A 124 -12.33 -29.27 3.29
N LEU A 125 -11.21 -29.76 2.74
CA LEU A 125 -10.70 -29.33 1.44
C LEU A 125 -11.68 -29.69 0.30
N ASP A 126 -12.25 -30.89 0.30
CA ASP A 126 -13.26 -31.31 -0.68
C ASP A 126 -14.53 -30.44 -0.60
N ARG A 127 -14.98 -30.10 0.62
CA ARG A 127 -16.09 -29.15 0.81
C ARG A 127 -15.75 -27.75 0.29
N ALA A 128 -14.54 -27.25 0.60
CA ALA A 128 -14.09 -25.94 0.14
C ALA A 128 -14.06 -25.86 -1.38
N ALA A 129 -13.50 -26.88 -2.06
CA ALA A 129 -13.47 -26.95 -3.52
C ALA A 129 -14.87 -26.96 -4.13
N ARG A 130 -15.80 -27.75 -3.58
CA ARG A 130 -17.21 -27.79 -4.05
C ARG A 130 -17.97 -26.49 -3.80
N LEU A 131 -17.66 -25.78 -2.72
CA LEU A 131 -18.27 -24.48 -2.43
C LEU A 131 -17.73 -23.43 -3.38
N SER A 132 -16.41 -23.36 -3.55
CA SER A 132 -15.74 -22.44 -4.47
C SER A 132 -16.23 -22.62 -5.92
N PHE A 133 -16.37 -23.87 -6.37
CA PHE A 133 -16.89 -24.15 -7.71
C PHE A 133 -18.34 -23.68 -7.90
N ARG A 134 -19.16 -23.70 -6.84
CA ARG A 134 -20.58 -23.31 -6.89
C ARG A 134 -20.78 -21.80 -6.73
N SER A 135 -20.02 -21.14 -5.86
CA SER A 135 -20.15 -19.70 -5.62
C SER A 135 -19.32 -18.87 -6.61
N GLY A 136 -18.29 -19.44 -7.24
CA GLY A 136 -17.32 -18.69 -8.03
C GLY A 136 -16.37 -17.84 -7.17
N GLU A 137 -16.36 -18.05 -5.86
CA GLU A 137 -15.56 -17.30 -4.89
C GLU A 137 -14.49 -18.18 -4.24
N ALA A 138 -13.43 -17.58 -3.70
CA ALA A 138 -12.47 -18.30 -2.88
C ALA A 138 -13.12 -18.78 -1.57
N VAL A 139 -12.77 -19.98 -1.12
CA VAL A 139 -13.22 -20.53 0.17
C VAL A 139 -11.99 -20.88 0.99
N TYR A 140 -11.87 -20.29 2.17
CA TYR A 140 -10.71 -20.45 3.03
C TYR A 140 -10.90 -21.66 3.96
N VAL A 141 -9.80 -22.38 4.23
CA VAL A 141 -9.80 -23.49 5.20
C VAL A 141 -8.83 -23.11 6.32
N GLU A 142 -9.35 -23.00 7.54
CA GLU A 142 -8.60 -22.65 8.74
C GLU A 142 -8.41 -23.91 9.61
N TYR A 143 -7.21 -24.11 10.15
CA TYR A 143 -6.84 -25.23 11.00
C TYR A 143 -6.15 -24.71 12.25
#